data_AF-A0A7I7VVQ6-F1
#
_entry.id   AF-A0A7I7VVQ6-F1
#
_cell.length_a   1.000
_cell.length_b   1.000
_cell.length_c   1.000
_cell.angle_alpha   90.00
_cell.angle_beta   90.00
_cell.angle_gamma   90.00
#
_symmetry.space_group_name_H-M   'P 1'
#
loop_
_entity.id
_entity.type
_entity.pdbx_description
1 polymer ?
#
loop_
_entity_poly.entity_id
_entity_poly.type
_entity_poly.pdbx_seq_one_letter_code
_entity_poly.pdbx_strand_id
1 'polypeptide(L)'
;MTRWLGVSKSGYYEWAARPPSTAEKRREELKIKIATLFDSFDGAYGYRRIHAELVRAGEHVGEELVRKLMRELNLVAVQPKPYKRTTIPGKPEQAVADLVARDFTADKPGLSASATSPTSRRGKAGCMWRQSSTASTKR
;
A
#
# COMPACT_ATOMS: atom_id res chain seq x y z
N MET A 1 -46.24 -4.34 -6.42
CA MET A 1 -45.32 -5.44 -6.77
C MET A 1 -46.05 -6.77 -7.01
N THR A 2 -46.70 -7.39 -5.99
CA THR A 2 -47.27 -8.75 -6.08
C THR A 2 -48.38 -8.94 -7.12
N ARG A 3 -49.23 -7.92 -7.33
CA ARG A 3 -50.29 -7.94 -8.36
C ARG A 3 -49.75 -8.08 -9.80
N TRP A 4 -48.53 -7.59 -10.06
CA TRP A 4 -47.89 -7.65 -11.37
C TRP A 4 -47.12 -8.97 -11.59
N LEU A 5 -46.65 -9.58 -10.50
CA LEU A 5 -45.85 -10.82 -10.52
C LEU A 5 -46.69 -12.10 -10.38
N GLY A 6 -48.01 -11.98 -10.17
CA GLY A 6 -48.91 -13.13 -10.02
C GLY A 6 -48.71 -13.95 -8.74
N VAL A 7 -48.00 -13.42 -7.74
CA VAL A 7 -47.69 -14.12 -6.47
C VAL A 7 -48.68 -13.72 -5.38
N SER A 8 -49.05 -14.67 -4.51
CA SER A 8 -49.90 -14.39 -3.34
C SER A 8 -49.22 -13.42 -2.37
N LYS A 9 -50.00 -12.51 -1.77
CA LYS A 9 -49.48 -11.55 -0.78
C LYS A 9 -48.84 -12.27 0.42
N SER A 10 -49.48 -13.32 0.93
CA SER A 10 -48.99 -14.09 2.08
C SER A 10 -47.65 -14.75 1.79
N GLY A 11 -47.50 -15.41 0.63
CA GLY A 11 -46.23 -16.05 0.25
C GLY A 11 -45.09 -15.05 0.05
N TYR A 12 -45.39 -13.85 -0.49
CA TYR A 12 -44.39 -12.78 -0.61
C TYR A 12 -43.87 -12.31 0.75
N TYR A 13 -44.76 -12.05 1.71
CA TYR A 13 -44.36 -11.59 3.05
C TYR A 13 -43.70 -12.69 3.88
N GLU A 14 -44.15 -13.95 3.73
CA GLU A 14 -43.48 -15.08 4.38
C GLU A 14 -42.05 -15.22 3.88
N TRP A 15 -41.82 -15.16 2.57
CA TRP A 15 -40.47 -15.17 1.99
C TRP A 15 -39.63 -13.97 2.45
N ALA A 16 -40.21 -12.77 2.41
CA ALA A 16 -39.51 -11.54 2.81
C ALA A 16 -39.18 -11.49 4.31
N ALA A 17 -39.97 -12.16 5.15
CA ALA A 17 -39.76 -12.24 6.59
C ALA A 17 -38.84 -13.41 7.01
N ARG A 18 -38.34 -14.23 6.06
CA ARG A 18 -37.46 -15.34 6.41
C ARG A 18 -36.18 -14.81 7.07
N PRO A 19 -35.78 -15.38 8.22
CA PRO A 19 -34.56 -14.98 8.88
C PRO A 19 -33.35 -15.32 7.99
N PRO A 20 -32.25 -14.56 8.13
CA PRO A 20 -31.08 -14.77 7.29
C PRO A 20 -30.51 -16.16 7.48
N SER A 21 -30.15 -16.78 6.36
CA SER A 21 -29.56 -18.12 6.34
C SER A 21 -28.21 -18.13 7.05
N THR A 22 -27.75 -19.29 7.50
CA THR A 22 -26.41 -19.45 8.11
C THR A 22 -25.30 -18.93 7.19
N ALA A 23 -25.45 -19.10 5.87
CA ALA A 23 -24.53 -18.58 4.89
C ALA A 23 -24.51 -17.04 4.83
N GLU A 24 -25.66 -16.38 5.02
CA GLU A 24 -25.75 -14.91 5.03
C GLU A 24 -25.12 -14.34 6.30
N LYS A 25 -25.38 -14.96 7.46
CA LYS A 25 -24.72 -14.59 8.72
C LYS A 25 -23.20 -14.67 8.60
N ARG A 26 -22.67 -15.76 8.02
CA ARG A 26 -21.23 -15.90 7.76
C ARG A 26 -20.71 -14.81 6.82
N ARG A 27 -21.48 -14.38 5.82
CA ARG A 27 -21.08 -13.28 4.94
C ARG A 27 -21.01 -11.95 5.69
N GLU A 28 -21.98 -11.67 6.56
CA GLU A 28 -21.95 -10.46 7.39
C GLU A 28 -20.75 -10.45 8.36
N GLU A 29 -20.43 -11.58 8.98
CA GLU A 29 -19.22 -11.73 9.79
C GLU A 29 -17.93 -11.46 8.98
N LEU A 30 -17.87 -11.98 7.75
CA LEU A 30 -16.75 -11.73 6.85
C LEU A 30 -16.65 -10.26 6.43
N LYS A 31 -17.78 -9.58 6.20
CA LYS A 31 -17.81 -8.14 5.88
C LYS A 31 -17.17 -7.33 7.01
N ILE A 32 -17.51 -7.64 8.26
CA ILE A 32 -16.95 -6.97 9.43
C ILE A 32 -15.43 -7.19 9.48
N LYS A 33 -14.96 -8.43 9.33
CA LYS A 33 -13.51 -8.76 9.32
C LYS A 33 -12.75 -8.06 8.18
N ILE A 34 -13.35 -7.98 6.99
CA ILE A 34 -12.75 -7.29 5.85
C ILE A 34 -12.64 -5.79 6.12
N ALA A 35 -13.68 -5.17 6.69
CA ALA A 35 -13.67 -3.75 7.02
C ALA A 35 -12.62 -3.41 8.09
N THR A 36 -12.51 -4.22 9.15
CA THR A 36 -11.51 -4.00 10.21
C THR A 36 -10.08 -4.18 9.70
N LEU A 37 -9.84 -5.20 8.86
CA LEU A 37 -8.53 -5.37 8.23
C LEU A 37 -8.21 -4.20 7.29
N PHE A 38 -9.17 -3.77 6.47
CA PHE A 38 -8.97 -2.65 5.55
C PHE A 38 -8.60 -1.36 6.30
N ASP A 39 -9.28 -1.06 7.40
CA ASP A 39 -9.00 0.09 8.26
C ASP A 39 -7.62 -0.03 8.93
N SER A 40 -7.25 -1.23 9.42
CA SER A 40 -5.94 -1.47 10.04
C SER A 40 -4.74 -1.25 9.12
N PHE A 41 -4.96 -1.30 7.80
CA PHE A 41 -3.94 -1.06 6.77
C PHE A 41 -4.13 0.29 6.06
N ASP A 42 -4.87 1.23 6.66
CA ASP A 42 -5.15 2.58 6.12
C ASP A 42 -5.73 2.57 4.69
N GLY A 43 -6.47 1.51 4.33
CA GLY A 43 -7.00 1.32 2.99
C GLY A 43 -5.95 1.14 1.89
N ALA A 44 -4.68 0.88 2.21
CA ALA A 44 -3.65 0.60 1.22
C ALA A 44 -3.82 -0.78 0.55
N TYR A 45 -4.53 -1.70 1.21
CA TYR A 45 -4.62 -3.10 0.78
C TYR A 45 -5.86 -3.34 -0.07
N GLY A 46 -5.64 -3.87 -1.28
CA GLY A 46 -6.71 -4.39 -2.13
C GLY A 46 -7.11 -5.83 -1.78
N TYR A 47 -8.13 -6.32 -2.46
CA TYR A 47 -8.74 -7.64 -2.20
C TYR A 47 -7.76 -8.82 -2.20
N ARG A 48 -6.71 -8.79 -3.03
CA ARG A 48 -5.66 -9.83 -3.06
C ARG A 48 -4.87 -9.90 -1.76
N ARG A 49 -4.50 -8.74 -1.22
CA ARG A 49 -3.72 -8.65 0.03
C ARG A 49 -4.60 -8.98 1.23
N ILE A 50 -5.83 -8.47 1.25
CA ILE A 50 -6.80 -8.80 2.31
C ILE A 50 -7.12 -10.30 2.32
N HIS A 51 -7.30 -10.92 1.16
CA HIS A 51 -7.46 -12.37 1.08
C HIS A 51 -6.25 -13.11 1.66
N ALA A 52 -5.03 -12.69 1.35
CA ALA A 52 -3.84 -13.29 1.92
C ALA A 52 -3.81 -13.17 3.45
N GLU A 53 -4.17 -12.01 4.02
CA GLU A 53 -4.26 -11.81 5.47
C GLU A 53 -5.37 -12.67 6.10
N LEU A 54 -6.53 -12.79 5.45
CA LEU A 54 -7.61 -13.68 5.92
C LEU A 54 -7.15 -15.15 5.95
N VAL A 55 -6.47 -15.62 4.90
CA VAL A 55 -5.92 -16.98 4.86
C VAL A 55 -4.87 -17.18 5.95
N ARG A 56 -4.03 -16.18 6.23
CA ARG A 56 -3.05 -16.21 7.34
C ARG A 56 -3.72 -16.25 8.70
N ALA A 57 -4.87 -15.61 8.85
CA ALA A 57 -5.70 -15.67 10.06
C ALA A 57 -6.47 -17.00 10.19
N GLY A 58 -6.35 -17.92 9.24
CA GLY A 58 -7.01 -19.23 9.25
C GLY A 58 -8.40 -19.24 8.61
N GLU A 59 -8.81 -18.16 7.95
CA GLU A 59 -10.09 -18.10 7.25
C GLU A 59 -9.98 -18.72 5.86
N HIS A 60 -10.84 -19.71 5.58
CA HIS A 60 -10.93 -20.33 4.25
C HIS A 60 -12.01 -19.62 3.43
N VAL A 61 -11.61 -18.61 2.68
CA VAL A 61 -12.48 -17.78 1.85
C VAL A 61 -11.89 -17.68 0.45
N GLY A 62 -12.72 -17.77 -0.59
CA GLY A 62 -12.25 -17.58 -1.97
C GLY A 62 -11.97 -16.12 -2.32
N GLU A 63 -10.95 -15.88 -3.14
CA GLU A 63 -10.55 -14.54 -3.60
C GLU A 63 -11.71 -13.76 -4.27
N GLU A 64 -12.55 -14.45 -5.07
CA GLU A 64 -13.73 -13.87 -5.71
C GLU A 64 -14.76 -13.36 -4.70
N LEU A 65 -14.94 -14.10 -3.59
CA LEU A 65 -15.89 -13.72 -2.55
C LEU A 65 -15.41 -12.47 -1.83
N VAL A 66 -14.13 -12.39 -1.47
CA VAL A 66 -13.52 -11.18 -0.89
C VAL A 66 -13.69 -9.99 -1.82
N ARG A 67 -13.46 -10.16 -3.13
CA ARG A 67 -13.64 -9.10 -4.12
C ARG A 67 -15.08 -8.60 -4.18
N LYS A 68 -16.07 -9.50 -4.18
CA LYS A 68 -17.49 -9.14 -4.18
C LYS A 68 -17.87 -8.39 -2.90
N LEU A 69 -17.46 -8.88 -1.73
CA LEU A 69 -17.75 -8.23 -0.46
C LEU A 69 -17.12 -6.84 -0.36
N MET A 70 -15.87 -6.65 -0.81
CA MET A 70 -15.26 -5.33 -0.86
C MET A 70 -16.01 -4.36 -1.80
N ARG A 71 -16.53 -4.85 -2.93
CA ARG A 71 -17.36 -4.05 -3.84
C ARG A 71 -18.69 -3.66 -3.20
N GLU A 72 -19.36 -4.60 -2.52
CA GLU A 72 -20.61 -4.32 -1.80
C GLU A 72 -20.40 -3.26 -0.70
N LEU A 73 -19.26 -3.29 -0.01
CA LEU A 73 -18.89 -2.32 1.01
C LEU A 73 -18.29 -1.03 0.45
N ASN A 74 -18.15 -0.89 -0.87
CA ASN A 74 -17.49 0.22 -1.55
C ASN A 74 -16.05 0.51 -1.05
N LEU A 75 -15.33 -0.53 -0.60
CA LEU A 75 -13.95 -0.41 -0.13
C LEU A 75 -13.00 -0.40 -1.33
N VAL A 76 -12.42 0.76 -1.61
CA VAL A 76 -11.47 0.96 -2.72
C VAL A 76 -10.09 1.19 -2.15
N ALA A 77 -9.14 0.33 -2.51
CA ALA A 77 -7.77 0.48 -2.09
C ALA A 77 -7.12 1.73 -2.69
N VAL A 78 -6.42 2.49 -1.86
CA VAL A 78 -5.69 3.69 -2.26
C VAL A 78 -4.61 3.32 -3.28
N GLN A 79 -4.72 3.87 -4.49
CA GLN A 79 -3.71 3.68 -5.52
C GLN A 79 -2.61 4.73 -5.35
N PRO A 80 -1.32 4.34 -5.23
CA PRO A 80 -0.24 5.31 -5.19
C PRO A 80 -0.20 6.08 -6.50
N LYS A 81 -0.09 7.42 -6.40
CA LYS A 81 0.00 8.28 -7.57
C LYS A 81 1.28 7.95 -8.35
N PRO A 82 1.21 7.77 -9.68
CA PRO A 82 2.41 7.50 -10.47
C PRO A 82 3.43 8.62 -10.27
N TYR A 83 4.69 8.25 -10.03
CA TYR A 83 5.78 9.18 -9.82
C TYR A 83 5.97 10.05 -11.06
N LYS A 84 5.92 11.37 -10.88
CA LYS A 84 6.21 12.35 -11.94
C LYS A 84 7.65 12.83 -11.78
N ARG A 85 8.49 12.58 -12.79
CA ARG A 85 9.87 13.09 -12.83
C ARG A 85 9.83 14.58 -13.21
N THR A 86 9.97 15.46 -12.23
CA THR A 86 10.01 16.92 -12.46
C THR A 86 11.33 17.35 -13.11
N THR A 87 12.43 16.65 -12.83
CA THR A 87 13.75 16.99 -13.34
C THR A 87 13.98 16.34 -14.71
N ILE A 88 13.79 17.14 -15.77
CA ILE A 88 14.34 16.85 -17.09
C ILE A 88 15.78 17.37 -17.07
N PRO A 89 16.81 16.55 -17.34
CA PRO A 89 18.16 17.07 -17.48
C PRO A 89 18.14 18.12 -18.59
N GLY A 90 18.63 19.33 -18.27
CA GLY A 90 18.79 20.39 -19.26
C GLY A 90 19.63 19.87 -20.44
N LYS A 91 19.33 20.38 -21.63
CA LYS A 91 20.12 20.09 -22.84
C LYS A 91 21.61 20.36 -22.53
N PRO A 92 22.55 19.47 -22.87
CA PRO A 92 23.99 19.69 -22.65
C PRO A 92 24.54 20.71 -23.66
N GLU A 93 23.84 21.82 -23.84
CA GLU A 93 24.24 22.89 -24.75
C GLU A 93 24.73 24.02 -23.88
N GLN A 94 26.05 24.22 -23.94
CA GLN A 94 26.89 25.12 -23.14
C GLN A 94 27.51 24.41 -21.94
N ALA A 95 28.58 23.64 -22.22
CA ALA A 95 29.73 23.66 -21.34
C ALA A 95 30.04 25.13 -21.06
N VAL A 96 29.67 25.60 -19.86
CA VAL A 96 30.00 26.94 -19.39
C VAL A 96 31.50 27.10 -19.59
N ALA A 97 31.92 28.11 -20.36
CA ALA A 97 33.33 28.34 -20.62
C ALA A 97 34.05 28.53 -19.28
N ASP A 98 35.10 27.74 -19.03
CA ASP A 98 35.91 27.87 -17.83
C ASP A 98 36.78 29.13 -17.94
N LEU A 99 36.24 30.26 -17.48
CA LEU A 99 36.91 31.56 -17.48
C LEU A 99 38.12 31.60 -16.53
N VAL A 100 38.33 30.56 -15.72
CA VAL A 100 39.43 30.47 -14.74
C VAL A 100 40.55 29.55 -15.24
N ALA A 101 40.41 28.93 -16.41
CA ALA A 101 41.39 28.04 -17.04
C ALA A 101 42.00 27.05 -16.03
N ARG A 102 41.16 26.32 -15.30
CA ARG A 102 41.62 25.36 -14.30
C ARG A 102 41.91 24.01 -14.96
N ASP A 103 43.08 23.47 -14.69
CA ASP A 103 43.45 22.13 -15.15
C ASP A 103 42.72 21.07 -14.31
N PHE A 104 41.65 20.50 -14.87
CA PHE A 104 40.91 19.37 -14.29
C PHE A 104 41.42 18.00 -14.77
N THR A 105 42.53 17.98 -15.51
CA THR A 105 43.25 16.78 -15.94
C THR A 105 43.90 16.11 -14.74
N ALA A 106 43.16 15.23 -14.07
CA ALA A 106 43.69 14.31 -13.07
C ALA A 106 43.58 12.88 -13.59
N ASP A 107 44.72 12.19 -13.69
CA ASP A 107 44.81 10.78 -14.13
C ASP A 107 44.10 9.83 -13.14
N LYS A 108 44.00 10.23 -11.87
CA LYS A 108 43.32 9.49 -10.79
C LYS A 108 42.58 10.47 -9.86
N PRO A 109 41.36 10.14 -9.39
CA PRO A 109 40.63 11.01 -8.47
C PRO A 109 41.39 11.16 -7.14
N GLY A 110 41.67 12.39 -6.72
CA GLY A 110 42.25 12.71 -5.40
C GLY A 110 43.59 13.46 -5.37
N LEU A 111 44.13 13.89 -6.53
CA LEU A 111 45.46 14.52 -6.60
C LEU A 111 45.49 16.02 -6.94
N SER A 112 44.34 16.71 -7.06
CA SER A 112 44.38 18.17 -7.25
C SER A 112 44.86 18.86 -5.97
N ALA A 113 46.08 19.41 -6.02
CA ALA A 113 46.76 20.01 -4.89
C ALA A 113 46.18 21.39 -4.56
N SER A 114 45.32 21.44 -3.55
CA SER A 114 45.24 22.61 -2.66
C SER A 114 45.07 22.10 -1.22
N ALA A 115 46.22 21.81 -0.61
CA ALA A 115 46.31 21.49 0.81
C ALA A 115 46.47 22.78 1.60
N THR A 116 45.63 23.00 2.61
CA THR A 116 46.03 23.31 4.00
C THR A 116 44.80 23.17 4.90
N SER A 117 44.83 22.18 5.79
CA SER A 117 43.86 21.95 6.87
C SER A 117 43.95 23.05 7.95
N PRO A 118 42.92 23.21 8.80
CA PRO A 118 43.08 22.55 10.09
C PRO A 118 41.82 21.84 10.59
N THR A 119 42.11 20.71 11.21
CA THR A 119 41.28 19.88 12.08
C THR A 119 40.47 20.73 13.06
N SER A 120 39.14 20.57 13.08
CA SER A 120 38.35 20.93 14.27
C SER A 120 37.39 19.81 14.63
N ARG A 121 37.41 19.52 15.92
CA ARG A 121 36.73 18.42 16.61
C ARG A 121 35.36 18.93 17.09
N ARG A 122 34.27 18.30 16.67
CA ARG A 122 32.91 18.36 17.26
C ARG A 122 32.11 17.26 16.57
N GLY A 123 31.56 16.24 17.22
CA GLY A 123 30.71 16.22 18.40
C GLY A 123 29.45 15.46 17.98
N LYS A 124 29.18 14.32 18.63
CA LYS A 124 28.09 13.38 18.30
C LYS A 124 26.70 14.01 18.35
N ALA A 125 25.83 13.59 17.42
CA ALA A 125 24.43 13.19 17.62
C ALA A 125 24.03 12.47 16.32
N GLY A 126 23.60 11.21 16.29
CA GLY A 126 22.43 10.70 16.97
C GLY A 126 21.39 10.34 15.90
N CYS A 127 20.67 9.24 16.12
CA CYS A 127 19.55 8.72 15.31
C CYS A 127 19.91 7.81 14.12
N MET A 128 20.36 6.58 14.42
CA MET A 128 20.09 5.44 13.53
C MET A 128 18.84 4.75 14.02
N TRP A 129 17.83 4.74 13.16
CA TRP A 129 16.54 4.12 13.40
C TRP A 129 16.70 2.62 13.64
N ARG A 130 16.06 2.17 14.72
CA ARG A 130 15.93 0.79 15.17
C ARG A 130 15.11 0.01 14.12
N GLN A 131 15.75 -0.94 13.44
CA GLN A 131 15.02 -1.96 12.68
C GLN A 131 14.54 -3.02 13.67
N SER A 132 13.23 -3.12 13.88
CA SER A 132 12.65 -4.24 14.61
C SER A 132 12.50 -5.41 13.65
N SER A 133 13.44 -6.34 13.72
CA SER A 133 13.30 -7.71 13.24
C SER A 133 12.28 -8.46 14.09
N THR A 134 11.29 -9.09 13.47
CA THR A 134 10.58 -10.23 14.07
C THR A 134 10.77 -11.44 13.17
N ALA A 135 11.79 -12.22 13.53
CA ALA A 135 11.91 -13.61 13.13
C ALA A 135 10.84 -14.42 13.88
N SER A 136 9.93 -15.07 13.15
CA SER A 136 9.02 -16.05 13.72
C SER A 136 9.53 -17.45 13.40
N THR A 137 10.00 -18.10 14.46
CA THR A 137 10.50 -19.47 14.55
C THR A 137 9.48 -20.50 14.05
N LYS A 138 9.94 -21.38 13.17
CA LYS A 138 9.27 -22.62 12.76
C LYS A 138 9.62 -23.69 13.81
N ARG A 139 8.61 -24.38 14.34
CA ARG A 139 8.73 -25.73 14.91
C ARG A 139 7.74 -26.61 14.18
#